data_AF-A0AAV9CGQ0-F1
#
_entry.id   AF-A0AAV9CGQ0-F1
#
_cell.length_a   1.000
_cell.length_b   1.000
_cell.length_c   1.000
_cell.angle_alpha   90.00
_cell.angle_beta   90.00
_cell.angle_gamma   90.00
#
_symmetry.space_group_name_H-M   'P 1'
#
loop_
_entity.id
_entity.type
_entity.pdbx_description
1 polymer ?
#
loop_
_entity_poly.entity_id
_entity_poly.type
_entity_poly.pdbx_seq_one_letter_code
_entity_poly.pdbx_strand_id
1 'polypeptide(L)' 'MAKWCHGLMGGEIGLIGINLGNASGLFSHTWQFNLSGFDADVDSSGPGAVDFLRNSGIDLERNLSEGIPVDEFA' A
#
# COMPACT_ATOMS: atom_id res chain seq x y z
N MET A 1 -11.65 -18.27 -15.02
CA MET A 1 -10.20 -18.41 -15.29
C MET A 1 -9.58 -17.02 -15.14
N ALA A 2 -9.16 -16.66 -13.91
CA ALA A 2 -8.64 -15.32 -13.62
C ALA A 2 -7.14 -15.29 -13.91
N LYS A 3 -6.75 -14.34 -14.76
CA LYS A 3 -5.39 -14.14 -15.23
C LYS A 3 -4.63 -13.35 -14.16
N TRP A 4 -3.94 -14.06 -13.26
CA TRP A 4 -3.08 -13.43 -12.25
C TRP A 4 -1.89 -12.74 -12.94
N CYS A 5 -1.62 -11.50 -12.55
CA CYS A 5 -0.52 -10.69 -13.04
C CYS A 5 0.81 -11.33 -12.63
N HIS A 6 1.51 -11.95 -13.59
CA HIS A 6 2.81 -12.60 -13.43
C HIS A 6 3.99 -11.64 -13.11
N GLY A 7 3.72 -10.41 -12.69
CA GLY A 7 4.72 -9.36 -12.44
C GLY A 7 4.81 -8.85 -10.99
N LEU A 8 4.01 -9.38 -10.06
CA LEU A 8 3.99 -8.98 -8.64
C LEU A 8 4.74 -9.97 -7.72
N MET A 9 5.60 -10.81 -8.27
CA MET A 9 6.43 -11.71 -7.47
C MET A 9 7.58 -10.91 -6.86
N GLY A 10 7.32 -10.26 -5.71
CA GLY A 10 8.35 -9.56 -4.92
C GLY A 10 8.04 -8.11 -4.54
N GLY A 11 6.80 -7.64 -4.67
CA GLY A 11 6.41 -6.34 -4.13
C GLY A 11 5.92 -6.48 -2.69
N GLU A 12 6.56 -5.80 -1.75
CA GLU A 12 5.98 -5.63 -0.41
C GLU A 12 4.86 -4.58 -0.44
N ILE A 13 3.91 -4.67 0.49
CA ILE A 13 2.72 -3.81 0.53
C ILE A 13 3.02 -2.65 1.47
N GLY A 14 3.07 -1.42 0.95
CA GLY A 14 3.25 -0.23 1.78
C GLY A 14 1.96 0.46 2.25
N LEU A 15 0.84 0.28 1.55
CA LEU A 15 -0.40 1.06 1.76
C LEU A 15 -1.66 0.25 1.43
N ILE A 16 -2.68 0.35 2.28
CA ILE A 16 -4.01 -0.25 2.04
C ILE A 16 -5.12 0.78 2.30
N GLY A 17 -5.99 0.98 1.30
CA GLY A 17 -7.20 1.80 1.44
C GLY A 17 -8.45 0.93 1.56
N ILE A 18 -9.25 1.15 2.61
CA ILE A 18 -10.53 0.45 2.83
C ILE A 18 -11.67 1.46 2.86
N ASN A 19 -12.70 1.21 2.04
CA ASN A 19 -13.94 1.97 2.04
C ASN A 19 -15.10 1.08 2.49
N LEU A 20 -15.84 1.51 3.50
CA LEU A 20 -17.05 0.83 3.96
C LEU A 20 -18.29 1.51 3.39
N GLY A 21 -19.04 0.77 2.58
CA GLY A 21 -20.29 1.23 2.00
C GLY A 21 -21.41 0.20 2.10
N ASN A 22 -22.62 0.63 1.78
CA ASN A 22 -23.79 -0.23 1.72
C ASN A 22 -24.07 -0.72 0.28
N ALA A 23 -25.04 -1.63 0.13
CA ALA A 23 -25.40 -2.20 -1.17
C ALA A 23 -25.94 -1.17 -2.20
N SER A 24 -26.35 0.01 -1.76
CA SER A 24 -26.75 1.11 -2.65
C SER A 24 -25.59 1.96 -3.16
N GLY A 25 -24.35 1.65 -2.77
CA GLY A 25 -23.15 2.39 -3.19
C GLY A 25 -22.86 3.65 -2.36
N LEU A 26 -23.54 3.82 -1.22
CA LEU A 26 -23.24 4.91 -0.30
C LEU A 26 -22.08 4.50 0.62
N PHE A 27 -20.98 5.24 0.56
CA PHE A 27 -19.83 5.07 1.46
C PHE A 27 -20.05 5.85 2.75
N SER A 28 -19.68 5.25 3.87
CA SER A 28 -19.85 5.82 5.21
C SER A 28 -18.52 6.19 5.86
N HIS A 29 -17.49 5.39 5.61
CA HIS A 29 -16.19 5.53 6.25
C HIS A 29 -15.08 5.08 5.31
N THR A 30 -13.94 5.75 5.43
CA THR A 30 -12.74 5.46 4.65
C THR A 30 -11.56 5.46 5.60
N TRP A 31 -10.74 4.42 5.50
CA TRP A 31 -9.47 4.31 6.21
C TRP A 31 -8.34 4.11 5.22
N GLN A 32 -7.20 4.69 5.54
CA GLN A 32 -5.92 4.36 4.93
C GLN A 32 -5.03 3.80 6.04
N PHE A 33 -4.48 2.62 5.77
CA PHE A 33 -3.51 1.96 6.62
C PHE A 33 -2.14 2.09 5.95
N ASN A 34 -1.19 2.63 6.69
CA ASN A 34 0.21 2.69 6.28
C ASN A 34 0.92 1.49 6.91
N LEU A 35 1.61 0.69 6.08
CA LEU A 35 2.31 -0.51 6.52
C LEU A 35 3.82 -0.25 6.54
N SER A 36 4.52 -0.91 7.46
CA SER A 36 5.98 -0.81 7.60
C SER A 36 6.77 -1.82 6.77
N GLY A 37 6.09 -2.79 6.14
CA GLY A 37 6.72 -3.73 5.22
C GLY A 37 6.87 -3.14 3.82
N PHE A 38 7.47 -1.96 3.68
CA PHE A 38 7.97 -1.49 2.39
C PHE A 38 9.10 -0.50 2.65
N ASP A 39 10.30 -0.84 2.18
CA ASP A 39 11.49 -0.01 2.26
C ASP A 39 11.94 0.38 0.85
N ALA A 40 11.79 1.67 0.54
CA ALA A 40 12.07 2.24 -0.78
C ALA A 40 13.54 2.13 -1.22
N ASP A 41 14.46 1.89 -0.29
CA ASP A 41 15.90 1.80 -0.58
C ASP A 41 16.35 0.37 -0.92
N VAL A 42 15.60 -0.65 -0.48
CA VAL A 42 15.96 -2.07 -0.69
C VAL A 42 14.95 -2.83 -1.53
N ASP A 43 13.68 -2.43 -1.52
CA ASP A 43 12.62 -3.16 -2.21
C ASP A 43 12.60 -2.88 -3.71
N SER A 44 12.35 -3.95 -4.45
CA SER A 44 12.20 -3.88 -5.90
C SER A 44 10.95 -3.08 -6.26
N SER A 45 11.16 -1.98 -7.00
CA SER A 45 10.09 -1.13 -7.49
C SER A 45 10.28 -0.81 -8.97
N GLY A 46 9.18 -0.48 -9.65
CA GLY A 46 9.23 -0.05 -11.04
C GLY A 46 9.97 1.29 -11.20
N PRO A 47 10.59 1.58 -12.35
CA PRO A 47 11.24 2.86 -12.60
C PRO A 47 10.30 4.04 -12.31
N GLY A 48 10.71 4.96 -11.43
CA GLY A 48 9.94 6.15 -11.05
C GLY A 48 8.75 5.88 -10.11
N ALA A 49 8.51 4.64 -9.67
CA ALA A 49 7.41 4.34 -8.75
C ALA A 49 7.59 5.01 -7.38
N VAL A 50 8.81 4.98 -6.83
CA VAL A 50 9.12 5.64 -5.55
C VAL A 50 8.92 7.15 -5.64
N ASP A 51 9.41 7.78 -6.71
CA ASP A 51 9.22 9.22 -6.93
C ASP A 51 7.75 9.58 -7.10
N PHE A 52 6.98 8.74 -7.79
CA PHE A 52 5.54 8.91 -7.91
C PHE A 52 4.83 8.90 -6.54
N LEU A 53 5.18 7.95 -5.66
CA LEU A 53 4.60 7.87 -4.31
C LEU A 53 4.97 9.09 -3.46
N ARG A 54 6.25 9.48 -3.45
CA ARG A 54 6.72 10.69 -2.74
C ARG A 54 6.02 11.96 -3.23
N ASN A 55 5.89 12.13 -4.55
CA ASN A 55 5.20 13.27 -5.16
C ASN A 55 3.69 13.27 -4.88
N SER A 56 3.11 12.11 -4.55
CA SER A 56 1.71 11.98 -4.14
C SER A 56 1.49 12.31 -2.66
N GLY A 57 2.53 12.69 -1.93
CA GLY A 57 2.47 13.04 -0.51
C GLY A 57 2.60 11.85 0.45
N ILE A 58 3.05 10.70 -0.05
CA ILE A 58 3.32 9.52 0.80
C ILE A 58 4.71 9.68 1.42
N ASP A 59 4.74 9.65 2.75
CA ASP A 59 5.96 9.66 3.54
C ASP A 59 6.42 8.22 3.80
N LEU A 60 7.32 7.73 2.94
CA LEU A 60 7.81 6.34 2.99
C LEU A 60 8.70 6.10 4.21
N GLU A 61 9.44 7.10 4.68
CA GLU A 61 10.28 6.99 5.88
C GLU A 61 9.40 6.87 7.14
N ARG A 62 8.32 7.64 7.19
CA ARG A 62 7.32 7.51 8.25
C ARG A 62 6.58 6.18 8.19
N ASN A 63 6.22 5.69 7.00
CA ASN A 63 5.60 4.37 6.86
C ASN A 63 6.51 3.27 7.39
N LEU A 64 7.81 3.32 7.08
CA LEU A 64 8.77 2.31 7.54
C LEU A 64 8.94 2.31 9.07
N SER A 65 8.88 3.49 9.71
CA SER A 65 9.13 3.64 11.16
C SER A 65 7.88 3.55 12.04
N GLU A 66 6.73 4.06 11.57
CA GLU A 66 5.47 4.15 12.32
C GLU A 66 4.35 3.27 11.73
N GLY A 67 4.57 2.67 10.56
CA GLY A 67 3.59 1.85 9.88
C GLY A 67 3.29 0.56 10.61
N ILE A 68 2.08 0.04 10.37
CA ILE A 68 1.58 -1.19 10.96
C ILE A 68 2.40 -2.36 10.38
N PRO A 69 3.02 -3.21 11.21
CA PRO A 69 3.65 -4.43 10.74
C PRO A 69 2.65 -5.30 9.97
N VAL A 70 3.05 -5.83 8.81
CA VAL A 70 2.15 -6.62 7.96
C VAL A 70 1.55 -7.81 8.72
N ASP A 71 2.35 -8.45 9.58
CA ASP A 71 1.93 -9.59 10.41
C ASP A 71 0.92 -9.20 11.51
N GLU A 72 0.81 -7.92 11.89
CA GLU A 72 -0.20 -7.43 12.83
C GLU A 72 -1.52 -7.06 12.11
N PHE A 73 -1.43 -6.71 10.83
CA PHE A 73 -2.60 -6.36 10.02
C PHE A 73 -3.38 -7.59 9.54
N ALA A 74 -2.71 -8.74 9.34
CA ALA A 74 -3.26 -9.95 8.69
C ALA A 74 -4.03 -10.90 9.62
#